data_AF-A0A354YV79-F1
#
_entry.id   AF-A0A354YV79-F1
#
_cell.length_a   1.000
_cell.length_b   1.000
_cell.length_c   1.000
_cell.angle_alpha   90.00
_cell.angle_beta   90.00
_cell.angle_gamma   90.00
#
_symmetry.space_group_name_H-M   'P 1'
#
loop_
_entity.id
_entity.type
_entity.pdbx_description
1 polymer ?
#
loop_
_entity_poly.entity_id
_entity_poly.type
_entity_poly.pdbx_seq_one_letter_code
_entity_poly.pdbx_strand_id
1 'polypeptide(L)'
;MDIKYINPFINGLLNVCTMLGMKELKRTGLSKREKLQTEHDVNVIIGLVGGLKGNVVLSMHEATACHIASTMMGGMPVPQFDLMPKS
;
A
#
# COMPACT_ATOMS: atom_id res chain seq x y z
N MET A 1 1.21 0.63 18.87
CA MET A 1 0.34 1.71 18.38
C MET A 1 -1.09 1.36 18.74
N ASP A 2 -1.86 2.29 19.30
CA ASP A 2 -3.27 2.07 19.63
C ASP A 2 -4.07 1.87 18.34
N ILE A 3 -5.02 0.93 18.34
CA ILE A 3 -5.87 0.57 17.19
C ILE A 3 -6.59 1.80 16.63
N LYS A 4 -6.91 2.78 17.49
CA LYS A 4 -7.54 4.04 17.08
C LYS A 4 -6.74 4.84 16.03
N TYR A 5 -5.42 4.65 15.94
CA TYR A 5 -4.57 5.30 14.93
C TYR A 5 -4.39 4.44 13.67
N ILE A 6 -4.54 3.12 13.79
CA ILE A 6 -4.35 2.18 12.69
C ILE A 6 -5.58 2.16 11.77
N ASN A 7 -6.79 2.14 12.35
CA ASN A 7 -8.02 2.05 11.57
C ASN A 7 -8.22 3.23 10.59
N PRO A 8 -7.99 4.51 10.98
CA PRO A 8 -8.05 5.63 10.04
C PRO A 8 -7.10 5.46 8.85
N PHE A 9 -5.90 4.93 9.08
CA PHE A 9 -4.93 4.68 8.02
C PHE A 9 -5.42 3.60 7.03
N ILE A 10 -5.91 2.47 7.55
CA ILE A 10 -6.46 1.40 6.72
C ILE A 10 -7.66 1.90 5.90
N ASN A 11 -8.58 2.64 6.53
CA ASN A 11 -9.75 3.19 5.85
C ASN A 11 -9.36 4.21 4.77
N GLY A 12 -8.39 5.08 5.05
CA GLY A 12 -7.83 6.01 4.07
C GLY A 12 -7.23 5.28 2.86
N LEU A 13 -6.43 4.23 3.10
CA LEU A 13 -5.87 3.40 2.04
C LEU A 13 -6.96 2.76 1.17
N LEU A 14 -7.97 2.13 1.78
CA LEU A 14 -9.07 1.50 1.06
C LEU A 14 -9.85 2.51 0.20
N ASN A 15 -10.08 3.71 0.73
CA ASN A 15 -10.75 4.78 -0.01
C ASN A 15 -9.93 5.23 -1.22
N VAL A 16 -8.62 5.46 -1.04
CA VAL A 16 -7.72 5.82 -2.15
C VAL A 16 -7.70 4.73 -3.20
N CYS A 17 -7.56 3.47 -2.80
CA CYS A 17 -7.54 2.36 -3.75
C CYS A 17 -8.85 2.27 -4.56
N THR A 18 -9.99 2.47 -3.89
CA THR A 18 -11.31 2.48 -4.54
C THR A 18 -11.42 3.63 -5.55
N MET A 19 -10.97 4.83 -5.19
CA MET A 19 -10.97 5.99 -6.10
C MET A 19 -10.07 5.78 -7.32
N LEU A 20 -8.98 5.03 -7.17
CA LEU A 20 -8.09 4.63 -8.27
C LEU A 20 -8.66 3.48 -9.13
N GLY A 21 -9.86 2.99 -8.86
CA GLY A 21 -10.52 1.94 -9.64
C GLY A 21 -10.21 0.51 -9.19
N MET A 22 -9.52 0.32 -8.06
CA MET A 22 -9.32 -1.01 -7.47
C MET A 22 -10.57 -1.42 -6.68
N LYS A 23 -11.35 -2.37 -7.23
CA LYS A 23 -12.69 -2.71 -6.71
C LYS A 23 -12.71 -3.83 -5.65
N GLU A 24 -11.60 -4.52 -5.41
CA GLU A 24 -11.61 -5.79 -4.65
C GLU A 24 -10.71 -5.81 -3.40
N LEU A 25 -10.15 -4.67 -2.96
CA LEU A 25 -9.36 -4.67 -1.72
C LEU A 25 -10.25 -4.97 -0.51
N LYS A 26 -9.95 -6.06 0.19
CA LYS A 26 -10.61 -6.45 1.44
C LYS A 26 -9.58 -6.60 2.55
N ARG A 27 -9.88 -6.01 3.70
CA ARG A 27 -9.10 -6.25 4.93
C ARG A 27 -9.37 -7.68 5.40
N THR A 28 -8.32 -8.49 5.50
CA THR A 28 -8.42 -9.90 5.93
C THR A 28 -8.19 -10.08 7.43
N GLY A 29 -7.33 -9.27 8.05
CA GLY A 29 -7.03 -9.37 9.47
C GLY A 29 -6.18 -8.22 10.00
N LEU A 30 -5.88 -8.25 11.30
CA LEU A 30 -4.92 -7.35 11.94
C LEU A 30 -4.15 -8.12 13.00
N SER A 31 -2.83 -8.10 12.91
CA SER A 31 -1.94 -8.70 13.90
C SER A 31 -0.85 -7.72 14.30
N LYS A 32 -0.36 -7.87 15.54
CA LYS A 32 0.80 -7.12 16.02
C LYS A 32 2.06 -7.93 15.69
N ARG A 33 3.03 -7.30 15.05
CA ARG A 33 4.37 -7.85 14.84
C ARG A 33 5.36 -7.18 15.80
N GLU A 34 6.35 -7.94 16.28
CA GLU A 34 7.40 -7.41 17.16
C GLU A 34 8.50 -6.67 16.39
N LYS A 35 8.74 -7.09 15.14
CA LYS A 35 9.72 -6.50 14.23
C LYS A 35 9.06 -6.15 12.91
N LEU A 36 9.57 -5.10 12.27
CA LEU A 36 9.23 -4.79 10.88
C LEU A 36 9.81 -5.90 9.99
N GLN A 37 8.95 -6.53 9.20
CA GLN A 37 9.33 -7.52 8.20
C GLN A 37 8.56 -7.21 6.92
N THR A 38 9.29 -7.10 5.83
CA THR A 38 8.74 -6.98 4.48
C THR A 38 9.00 -8.29 3.76
N GLU A 39 7.96 -8.91 3.23
CA GLU A 39 8.03 -10.24 2.61
C GLU A 39 7.93 -10.18 1.07
N HIS A 40 7.70 -8.99 0.51
CA HIS A 40 7.41 -8.83 -0.92
C HIS A 40 8.40 -7.91 -1.65
N ASP A 41 8.31 -7.97 -2.98
CA ASP A 41 9.25 -7.40 -3.95
C ASP A 41 9.24 -5.87 -3.96
N VAL A 42 8.05 -5.26 -3.83
CA VAL A 42 7.85 -3.81 -3.90
C VAL A 42 7.42 -3.27 -2.54
N ASN A 43 8.16 -2.29 -2.02
CA ASN A 43 7.94 -1.71 -0.69
C ASN A 43 7.86 -0.18 -0.77
N VAL A 44 6.72 0.38 -0.36
CA VAL A 44 6.53 1.84 -0.19
C VAL A 44 6.66 2.17 1.29
N ILE A 45 7.64 2.99 1.63
CA ILE A 45 7.94 3.39 3.02
C ILE A 45 7.52 4.85 3.20
N ILE A 46 6.59 5.08 4.13
CA ILE A 46 6.07 6.40 4.47
C ILE A 46 6.49 6.72 5.90
N GLY A 47 7.35 7.73 6.06
CA GLY A 47 7.74 8.24 7.37
C GLY A 47 6.69 9.20 7.92
N LEU A 48 6.24 8.93 9.15
CA LEU A 48 5.34 9.80 9.90
C LEU A 48 6.14 10.59 10.95
N VAL A 49 5.99 11.92 10.90
CA VAL A 49 6.63 12.86 11.82
C VAL A 49 5.57 13.72 12.53
N GLY A 50 5.90 14.25 13.71
CA GLY A 50 5.01 15.11 14.51
C GLY A 50 4.28 14.35 15.62
N GLY A 51 2.95 14.55 15.72
CA GLY A 51 2.10 13.99 16.79
C GLY A 51 2.00 12.47 16.82
N LEU A 52 2.32 11.81 15.70
CA LEU A 52 2.54 10.37 15.61
C LEU A 52 3.89 10.14 14.91
N LYS A 53 4.80 9.42 15.55
CA LYS A 53 6.11 9.08 14.99
C LYS A 53 6.18 7.61 14.66
N GLY A 54 6.67 7.29 13.46
CA GLY A 54 6.85 5.91 13.03
C GLY A 54 6.88 5.79 11.51
N ASN A 55 6.87 4.55 11.02
CA ASN A 55 6.84 4.27 9.60
C ASN A 55 5.61 3.43 9.27
N VAL A 56 5.04 3.69 8.09
CA VAL A 56 4.09 2.80 7.45
C VAL A 56 4.79 2.17 6.26
N VAL A 57 4.71 0.85 6.14
CA VAL A 57 5.24 0.12 4.99
C VAL A 57 4.10 -0.59 4.28
N LEU A 58 3.90 -0.27 3.01
CA LEU A 58 3.04 -1.02 2.10
C LEU A 58 3.95 -1.97 1.32
N SER A 59 3.81 -3.27 1.57
CA SER A 59 4.59 -4.33 0.94
C SER A 59 3.67 -5.13 0.03
N MET A 60 4.06 -5.32 -1.23
CA MET A 60 3.25 -6.02 -2.23
C MET A 60 4.13 -6.74 -3.26
N HIS A 61 3.58 -7.78 -3.88
CA HIS A 61 4.24 -8.44 -5.01
C HIS A 61 4.39 -7.49 -6.19
N GLU A 62 5.43 -7.68 -7.00
CA GLU A 62 5.64 -6.87 -8.21
C GLU A 62 4.40 -6.89 -9.13
N ALA A 63 3.79 -8.06 -9.31
CA ALA A 63 2.57 -8.22 -10.10
C ALA A 63 1.41 -7.33 -9.61
N THR A 64 1.28 -7.16 -8.28
CA THR A 64 0.28 -6.27 -7.70
C THR A 64 0.62 -4.81 -7.97
N ALA A 65 1.90 -4.43 -7.86
CA ALA A 65 2.34 -3.07 -8.15
C ALA A 65 2.13 -2.69 -9.62
N CYS A 66 2.46 -3.59 -10.56
CA CYS A 66 2.17 -3.41 -11.99
C CYS A 66 0.68 -3.30 -12.27
N HIS A 67 -0.17 -4.10 -11.59
CA HIS A 67 -1.61 -4.00 -11.73
C HIS A 67 -2.16 -2.64 -11.26
N ILE A 68 -1.66 -2.13 -10.13
CA ILE A 68 -2.00 -0.80 -9.62
C ILE A 68 -1.60 0.27 -10.65
N ALA A 69 -0.36 0.24 -11.13
CA ALA A 69 0.13 1.20 -12.11
C ALA A 69 -0.66 1.15 -13.43
N SER A 70 -0.94 -0.05 -13.94
CA SER A 70 -1.78 -0.25 -15.13
C SER A 70 -3.16 0.38 -14.96
N THR A 71 -3.79 0.17 -13.79
CA THR A 71 -5.09 0.76 -13.47
C THR A 71 -5.01 2.29 -13.46
N MET A 72 -3.96 2.86 -12.88
CA MET A 72 -3.71 4.31 -12.86
C MET A 72 -3.42 4.89 -14.26
N MET A 73 -2.80 4.12 -15.15
CA MET A 73 -2.50 4.48 -16.54
C MET A 73 -3.68 4.24 -17.51
N GLY A 74 -4.91 4.19 -16.99
CA GLY A 74 -6.11 3.99 -17.81
C GLY A 74 -6.28 2.57 -18.35
N GLY A 75 -5.69 1.57 -17.68
CA GLY A 75 -5.77 0.16 -18.06
C GLY A 75 -4.73 -0.29 -19.08
N MET A 76 -3.72 0.53 -19.40
CA MET A 76 -2.63 0.12 -20.28
C MET A 76 -1.73 -0.92 -19.59
N PRO A 77 -1.29 -1.99 -20.27
CA PRO A 77 -0.43 -3.01 -19.68
C PRO A 77 0.90 -2.42 -19.17
N VAL A 78 1.29 -2.80 -17.95
CA VAL A 78 2.60 -2.50 -17.36
C VAL A 78 3.33 -3.83 -17.16
N PRO A 79 4.29 -4.19 -18.03
CA PRO A 79 4.89 -5.54 -18.03
C PRO A 79 5.93 -5.75 -16.92
N GLN A 80 6.49 -4.67 -16.37
CA GLN A 80 7.54 -4.70 -15.35
C GLN A 80 7.45 -3.46 -14.47
N PHE A 81 7.91 -3.57 -13.22
CA PHE A 81 7.94 -2.44 -12.31
C PHE A 81 9.25 -1.63 -12.47
N ASP A 82 9.33 -0.83 -13.55
CA ASP A 82 10.47 0.04 -13.83
C ASP A 82 10.30 1.48 -13.27
N LEU A 83 11.03 2.45 -13.80
CA LEU A 83 11.00 3.84 -13.31
C LEU A 83 9.65 4.53 -13.54
N MET A 84 8.90 4.14 -14.58
CA MET A 84 7.59 4.75 -14.86
C MET A 84 6.53 4.38 -13.80
N PRO A 85 6.25 3.11 -13.51
CA PRO A 85 5.25 2.73 -12.50
C PRO A 85 5.70 2.98 -11.06
N LYS A 86 6.99 3.27 -10.83
CA LYS A 86 7.53 3.60 -9.50
C LYS A 86 7.07 4.98 -8.97
N SER A 87 6.82 5.94 -9.86
CA SER A 87 6.59 7.36 -9.51
C SER A 87 5.12 7.74 -9.53
#